data_AF-A0A847ACF6-F1
#
_entry.id   AF-A0A847ACF6-F1
#
_cell.length_a   1.000
_cell.length_b   1.000
_cell.length_c   1.000
_cell.angle_alpha   90.00
_cell.angle_beta   90.00
_cell.angle_gamma   90.00
#
_symmetry.space_group_name_H-M   'P 1'
#
loop_
_entity.id
_entity.type
_entity.pdbx_description
1 polymer ?
#
loop_
_entity_poly.entity_id
_entity_poly.type
_entity_poly.pdbx_seq_one_letter_code
_entity_poly.pdbx_strand_id
1 'polypeptide(L)'
;FVIQGDRSILDILPFDKAGLDVVVTSDQLPFYRDRKVRVLNGVHTASVPVALLAGVEYVKDFVEDARFAPELASLVHEEIVPAFSGDRDAHQYGDDVLERFRNPALEHAFRDISLNSVAKSNTRLRPTLEDYFRKFSNLPPVLAGCIAAMCRLYGQGPVRDLPGGPLDLPDYGQLKGRSVPEMVDSFFPGLADPLAGELVHFVEGS
;
A
#
# COMPACT_ATOMS: atom_id res chain seq x y z
N PHE A 1 -7.08 16.75 -9.40
CA PHE A 1 -8.32 15.93 -9.30
C PHE A 1 -8.60 15.33 -10.68
N VAL A 2 -9.29 14.19 -10.79
CA VAL A 2 -9.52 13.53 -12.10
C VAL A 2 -11.02 13.30 -12.28
N ILE A 3 -11.56 13.70 -13.44
CA ILE A 3 -12.98 13.59 -13.78
C ILE A 3 -13.10 12.81 -15.09
N GLN A 4 -13.98 11.80 -15.11
CA GLN A 4 -14.34 11.15 -16.37
C GLN A 4 -15.47 11.90 -17.07
N GLY A 5 -15.25 12.32 -18.30
CA GLY A 5 -16.24 13.01 -19.12
C GLY A 5 -15.63 13.77 -20.28
N ASP A 6 -16.51 14.42 -21.05
CA ASP A 6 -16.10 15.29 -22.15
C ASP A 6 -15.49 16.61 -21.62
N ARG A 7 -14.61 17.22 -22.41
CA ARG A 7 -13.97 18.50 -22.03
C ARG A 7 -14.96 19.65 -21.87
N SER A 8 -16.17 19.56 -22.43
CA SER A 8 -17.27 20.52 -22.20
C SER A 8 -17.64 20.68 -20.73
N ILE A 9 -17.26 19.76 -19.84
CA ILE A 9 -17.38 19.96 -18.39
C ILE A 9 -16.67 21.25 -17.94
N LEU A 10 -15.55 21.62 -18.57
CA LEU A 10 -14.80 22.84 -18.26
C LEU A 10 -15.54 24.12 -18.68
N ASP A 11 -16.54 24.03 -19.56
CA ASP A 11 -17.39 25.18 -19.90
C ASP A 11 -18.40 25.49 -18.79
N ILE A 12 -18.78 24.48 -17.99
CA ILE A 12 -19.72 24.61 -16.86
C ILE A 12 -18.95 24.82 -15.54
N LEU A 13 -17.84 24.10 -15.36
CA LEU A 13 -16.97 24.14 -14.18
C LEU A 13 -15.53 24.43 -14.63
N PRO A 14 -15.17 25.71 -14.81
CA PRO A 14 -13.90 26.11 -15.39
C PRO A 14 -12.75 26.04 -14.37
N PHE A 15 -12.44 24.82 -13.93
CA PHE A 15 -11.38 24.55 -12.96
C PHE A 15 -10.01 25.04 -13.44
N ASP A 16 -9.76 24.94 -14.73
CA ASP A 16 -8.57 25.46 -15.41
C ASP A 16 -8.44 26.98 -15.24
N LYS A 17 -9.54 27.72 -15.41
CA LYS A 17 -9.56 29.18 -15.20
C LYS A 17 -9.43 29.58 -13.73
N ALA A 18 -9.77 28.66 -12.81
CA ALA A 18 -9.57 28.84 -11.38
C ALA A 18 -8.14 28.48 -10.92
N GLY A 19 -7.25 28.06 -11.84
CA GLY A 19 -5.89 27.63 -11.50
C GLY A 19 -5.84 26.29 -10.76
N LEU A 20 -6.92 25.50 -10.82
CA LEU A 20 -7.01 24.19 -10.17
C LEU A 20 -6.50 23.11 -11.11
N ASP A 21 -5.63 22.25 -10.61
CA ASP A 21 -5.11 21.09 -11.34
C ASP A 21 -6.17 19.98 -11.42
N VAL A 22 -7.00 20.03 -12.47
CA VAL A 22 -8.06 19.06 -12.77
C VAL A 22 -7.84 18.43 -14.14
N VAL A 23 -7.67 17.11 -14.16
CA VAL A 23 -7.58 16.31 -15.37
C VAL A 23 -8.98 15.82 -15.74
N VAL A 24 -9.43 16.16 -16.96
CA VAL A 24 -10.65 15.60 -17.55
C VAL A 24 -10.25 14.54 -18.57
N THR A 25 -10.76 13.32 -18.43
CA THR A 25 -10.45 12.19 -19.32
C THR A 25 -11.72 11.51 -19.81
N SER A 26 -11.71 11.02 -21.05
CA SER A 26 -12.82 10.23 -21.61
C SER A 26 -12.91 8.82 -21.00
N ASP A 27 -11.77 8.21 -20.69
CA ASP A 27 -11.63 6.76 -20.57
C ASP A 27 -10.48 6.31 -19.63
N GLN A 28 -9.58 7.20 -19.22
CA GLN A 28 -8.40 6.84 -18.42
C GLN A 28 -8.66 6.84 -16.90
N LEU A 29 -9.90 7.04 -16.45
CA LEU A 29 -10.21 7.04 -15.01
C LEU A 29 -9.71 5.78 -14.27
N PRO A 30 -9.80 4.56 -14.83
CA PRO A 30 -9.24 3.36 -14.19
C PRO A 30 -7.73 3.47 -13.93
N PHE A 31 -6.94 4.02 -14.86
CA PHE A 31 -5.50 4.22 -14.68
C PHE A 31 -5.20 5.20 -13.53
N TYR A 32 -5.87 6.35 -13.50
CA TYR A 32 -5.69 7.35 -12.45
C TYR A 32 -6.15 6.85 -11.07
N ARG A 33 -7.22 6.04 -11.04
CA ARG A 33 -7.69 5.38 -9.81
C ARG A 33 -6.68 4.35 -9.34
N ASP A 34 -6.26 3.46 -10.22
CA ASP A 34 -5.41 2.33 -9.87
C ASP A 34 -4.02 2.79 -9.44
N ARG A 35 -3.41 3.78 -10.11
CA ARG A 35 -2.14 4.35 -9.65
C ARG A 35 -2.26 4.95 -8.24
N LYS A 36 -3.35 5.65 -7.92
CA LYS A 36 -3.56 6.21 -6.57
C LYS A 36 -3.78 5.11 -5.52
N VAL A 37 -4.64 4.13 -5.84
CA VAL A 37 -4.99 3.05 -4.91
C VAL A 37 -3.80 2.12 -4.65
N ARG A 38 -3.03 1.80 -5.69
CA ARG A 38 -1.93 0.84 -5.58
C ARG A 38 -0.62 1.49 -5.16
N VAL A 39 -0.28 2.66 -5.71
CA VAL A 39 0.99 3.34 -5.37
C VAL A 39 0.84 4.12 -4.07
N LEU A 40 0.05 5.19 -4.04
CA LEU A 40 -0.06 6.03 -2.84
C LEU A 40 -0.67 5.28 -1.66
N ASN A 41 -1.84 4.66 -1.82
CA ASN A 41 -2.50 3.98 -0.70
C ASN A 41 -1.87 2.62 -0.40
N GLY A 42 -1.39 1.90 -1.42
CA GLY A 42 -0.78 0.57 -1.25
C GLY A 42 0.55 0.63 -0.53
N VAL A 43 1.45 1.56 -0.89
CA VAL A 43 2.74 1.74 -0.18
C VAL A 43 2.50 2.07 1.29
N HIS A 44 1.56 2.96 1.60
CA HIS A 44 1.18 3.24 3.00
C HIS A 44 0.74 1.97 3.74
N THR A 45 -0.20 1.21 3.17
CA THR A 45 -0.70 -0.02 3.81
C THR A 45 0.39 -1.06 3.98
N ALA A 46 1.25 -1.27 2.98
CA ALA A 46 2.35 -2.23 3.03
C ALA A 46 3.43 -1.83 4.05
N SER A 47 3.66 -0.54 4.24
CA SER A 47 4.69 -0.01 5.15
C SER A 47 4.30 -0.08 6.62
N VAL A 48 3.00 0.00 6.95
CA VAL A 48 2.48 -0.05 8.35
C VAL A 48 3.13 -1.17 9.18
N PRO A 49 3.05 -2.45 8.78
CA PRO A 49 3.56 -3.51 9.62
C PRO A 49 5.08 -3.46 9.81
N VAL A 50 5.82 -3.08 8.76
CA VAL A 50 7.29 -2.96 8.82
C VAL A 50 7.69 -1.82 9.75
N ALA A 51 7.09 -0.65 9.58
CA ALA A 51 7.38 0.54 10.38
C ALA A 51 7.06 0.32 11.87
N LEU A 52 5.87 -0.20 12.18
CA LEU A 52 5.45 -0.42 13.55
C LEU A 52 6.29 -1.48 14.25
N LEU A 53 6.65 -2.57 13.56
CA LEU A 53 7.57 -3.58 14.10
C LEU A 53 8.99 -3.03 14.34
N ALA A 54 9.40 -2.03 13.56
CA ALA A 54 10.68 -1.35 13.69
C ALA A 54 10.67 -0.19 14.71
N GLY A 55 9.54 0.08 15.36
CA GLY A 55 9.40 1.20 16.31
C GLY A 55 9.36 2.58 15.64
N VAL A 56 9.02 2.66 14.35
CA VAL A 56 8.94 3.92 13.59
C VAL A 56 7.50 4.44 13.58
N GLU A 57 7.29 5.64 14.14
CA GLU A 57 5.96 6.24 14.27
C GLU A 57 5.50 6.96 12.99
N TYR A 58 6.38 7.68 12.30
CA TYR A 58 6.00 8.57 11.20
C TYR A 58 6.54 8.13 9.85
N VAL A 59 5.73 8.36 8.81
CA VAL A 59 6.06 8.03 7.42
C VAL A 59 7.33 8.74 6.95
N LYS A 60 7.51 10.02 7.29
CA LYS A 60 8.70 10.80 6.90
C LYS A 60 9.99 10.16 7.38
N ASP A 61 10.00 9.66 8.62
CA ASP A 61 11.18 9.02 9.21
C ASP A 61 11.45 7.69 8.51
N PHE A 62 10.40 6.94 8.19
CA PHE A 62 10.51 5.65 7.51
C PHE A 62 11.04 5.75 6.07
N VAL A 63 10.64 6.78 5.32
CA VAL A 63 11.10 6.97 3.93
C VAL A 63 12.54 7.53 3.83
N GLU A 64 13.04 8.15 4.90
CA GLU A 64 14.43 8.63 4.99
C GLU A 64 15.37 7.61 5.65
N ASP A 65 14.82 6.58 6.30
CA ASP A 65 15.60 5.55 6.96
C ASP A 65 16.31 4.64 5.94
N ALA A 66 17.64 4.60 6.03
CA ALA A 66 18.48 3.79 5.15
C ALA A 66 18.18 2.28 5.21
N ARG A 67 17.51 1.80 6.27
CA ARG A 67 17.05 0.41 6.40
C ARG A 67 15.89 0.08 5.47
N PHE A 68 15.02 1.05 5.15
CA PHE A 68 13.74 0.81 4.47
C PHE A 68 13.65 1.49 3.10
N ALA A 69 14.35 2.61 2.90
CA ALA A 69 14.29 3.38 1.66
C ALA A 69 14.57 2.56 0.38
N PRO A 70 15.55 1.63 0.34
CA PRO A 70 15.76 0.78 -0.84
C PRO A 70 14.57 -0.14 -1.13
N GLU A 71 14.04 -0.81 -0.11
CA GLU A 71 12.88 -1.70 -0.26
C GLU A 71 11.64 -0.91 -0.67
N LEU A 72 11.47 0.33 -0.20
CA LEU A 72 10.36 1.20 -0.62
C LEU A 72 10.44 1.57 -2.10
N ALA A 73 11.63 1.87 -2.59
CA ALA A 73 11.84 2.15 -4.00
C ALA A 73 11.56 0.89 -4.85
N SER A 74 12.05 -0.29 -4.44
CA SER A 74 11.75 -1.56 -5.10
C SER A 74 10.25 -1.89 -5.07
N LEU A 75 9.58 -1.75 -3.92
CA LEU A 75 8.14 -1.96 -3.80
C LEU A 75 7.36 -1.11 -4.81
N VAL A 76 7.73 0.16 -4.99
CA VAL A 76 7.06 1.06 -5.93
C VAL A 76 7.40 0.68 -7.38
N HIS A 77 8.68 0.64 -7.74
CA HIS A 77 9.12 0.65 -9.13
C HIS A 77 9.37 -0.73 -9.72
N GLU A 78 9.60 -1.75 -8.88
CA GLU A 78 9.85 -3.13 -9.33
C GLU A 78 8.60 -4.01 -9.15
N GLU A 79 7.71 -3.67 -8.20
CA GLU A 79 6.54 -4.49 -7.89
C GLU A 79 5.21 -3.81 -8.23
N ILE A 80 4.87 -2.72 -7.53
CA ILE A 80 3.55 -2.09 -7.65
C ILE A 80 3.32 -1.56 -9.07
N VAL A 81 4.20 -0.69 -9.57
CA VAL A 81 4.01 -0.07 -10.89
C VAL A 81 4.01 -1.13 -12.00
N PRO A 82 5.01 -2.03 -12.10
CA PRO A 82 5.03 -3.06 -13.13
C PRO A 82 3.86 -4.04 -13.11
N ALA A 83 3.17 -4.20 -11.96
CA ALA A 83 2.00 -5.07 -11.87
C ALA A 83 0.80 -4.56 -12.69
N PHE A 84 0.55 -3.24 -12.70
CA PHE A 84 -0.64 -2.67 -13.36
C PHE A 84 -0.35 -1.74 -14.54
N SER A 85 0.90 -1.30 -14.72
CA SER A 85 1.27 -0.39 -15.80
C SER A 85 2.69 -0.67 -16.32
N GLY A 86 2.93 -0.31 -17.58
CA GLY A 86 4.28 -0.18 -18.15
C GLY A 86 4.61 1.27 -18.51
N ASP A 87 3.77 2.22 -18.08
CA ASP A 87 3.88 3.63 -18.44
C ASP A 87 4.88 4.35 -17.51
N ARG A 88 5.72 5.19 -18.11
CA ARG A 88 6.65 6.05 -17.39
C ARG A 88 5.92 7.00 -16.43
N ASP A 89 4.71 7.44 -16.79
CA ASP A 89 3.89 8.31 -15.96
C ASP A 89 3.52 7.66 -14.62
N ALA A 90 3.40 6.33 -14.57
CA ALA A 90 3.14 5.60 -13.33
C ALA A 90 4.39 5.54 -12.43
N HIS A 91 5.58 5.41 -13.01
CA HIS A 91 6.85 5.51 -12.27
C HIS A 91 7.04 6.93 -11.72
N GLN A 92 6.81 7.96 -12.54
CA GLN A 92 6.90 9.36 -12.08
C GLN A 92 5.92 9.64 -10.94
N TYR A 93 4.69 9.11 -11.03
CA TYR A 93 3.75 9.21 -9.91
C TYR A 93 4.26 8.53 -8.64
N GLY A 94 5.02 7.43 -8.76
CA GLY A 94 5.72 6.79 -7.65
C GLY A 94 6.77 7.70 -7.01
N ASP A 95 7.60 8.35 -7.83
CA ASP A 95 8.59 9.32 -7.35
C ASP A 95 7.90 10.48 -6.60
N ASP A 96 6.84 11.03 -7.17
CA ASP A 96 6.05 12.10 -6.56
C ASP A 96 5.43 11.68 -5.22
N VAL A 97 5.01 10.41 -5.09
CA VAL A 97 4.45 9.86 -3.85
C VAL A 97 5.54 9.76 -2.79
N LEU A 98 6.70 9.19 -3.12
CA LEU A 98 7.82 9.08 -2.19
C LEU A 98 8.33 10.45 -1.75
N GLU A 99 8.35 11.43 -2.65
CA GLU A 99 8.71 12.80 -2.31
C GLU A 99 7.70 13.45 -1.35
N ARG A 100 6.39 13.24 -1.58
CA ARG A 100 5.35 13.71 -0.65
C ARG A 100 5.48 13.10 0.73
N PHE A 101 5.90 11.84 0.82
CA PHE A 101 6.10 11.15 2.09
C PHE A 101 7.26 11.73 2.90
N ARG A 102 8.26 12.33 2.25
CA ARG A 102 9.38 13.02 2.89
C ARG A 102 9.01 14.39 3.45
N ASN A 103 7.85 14.95 3.09
CA ASN A 103 7.49 16.32 3.48
C ASN A 103 7.46 16.46 5.02
N PRO A 104 8.38 17.23 5.63
CA PRO A 104 8.50 17.31 7.08
C PRO A 104 7.33 18.02 7.75
N ALA A 105 6.55 18.80 6.99
CA ALA A 105 5.36 19.50 7.48
C ALA A 105 4.14 18.58 7.64
N LEU A 106 4.20 17.33 7.15
CA LEU A 106 3.12 16.35 7.27
C LEU A 106 3.46 15.32 8.34
N GLU A 107 2.69 15.30 9.42
CA GLU A 107 2.83 14.32 10.50
C GLU A 107 1.94 13.10 10.25
N HIS A 108 2.25 12.33 9.21
CA HIS A 108 1.53 11.09 8.92
C HIS A 108 2.02 9.95 9.83
N ALA A 109 1.29 9.70 10.92
CA ALA A 109 1.60 8.60 11.84
C ALA A 109 1.12 7.24 11.30
N PHE A 110 1.96 6.21 11.39
CA PHE A 110 1.60 4.84 11.03
C PHE A 110 0.48 4.29 11.90
N ARG A 111 0.35 4.76 13.15
CA ARG A 111 -0.81 4.51 14.02
C ARG A 111 -2.14 4.88 13.35
N ASP A 112 -2.21 6.05 12.72
CA ASP A 112 -3.44 6.51 12.07
C ASP A 112 -3.67 5.75 10.76
N ILE A 113 -2.58 5.44 10.07
CA ILE A 113 -2.62 4.66 8.83
C ILE A 113 -3.04 3.21 9.12
N SER A 114 -2.69 2.64 10.28
CA SER A 114 -2.98 1.26 10.65
C SER A 114 -4.46 0.99 10.98
N LEU A 115 -5.28 2.04 11.11
CA LEU A 115 -6.72 1.89 11.32
C LEU A 115 -7.37 1.08 10.19
N ASN A 116 -8.07 -0.01 10.49
CA ASN A 116 -8.73 -0.88 9.51
C ASN A 116 -7.76 -1.49 8.48
N SER A 117 -6.57 -1.91 8.92
CA SER A 117 -5.54 -2.48 8.03
C SER A 117 -6.02 -3.74 7.31
N VAL A 118 -6.80 -4.61 7.97
CA VAL A 118 -7.32 -5.84 7.34
C VAL A 118 -8.15 -5.53 6.08
N ALA A 119 -9.11 -4.61 6.19
CA ALA A 119 -9.95 -4.20 5.07
C ALA A 119 -9.16 -3.40 3.99
N LYS A 120 -8.19 -2.59 4.42
CA LYS A 120 -7.29 -1.85 3.54
C LYS A 120 -6.41 -2.79 2.72
N SER A 121 -5.93 -3.90 3.28
CA SER A 121 -5.08 -4.87 2.60
C SER A 121 -5.79 -5.48 1.38
N ASN A 122 -7.04 -5.93 1.53
CA ASN A 122 -7.80 -6.49 0.42
C ASN A 122 -8.00 -5.48 -0.73
N THR A 123 -8.24 -4.21 -0.42
CA THR A 123 -8.53 -3.20 -1.46
C THR A 123 -7.30 -2.56 -2.08
N ARG A 124 -6.17 -2.52 -1.35
CA ARG A 124 -4.97 -1.75 -1.74
C ARG A 124 -3.77 -2.62 -2.11
N LEU A 125 -3.67 -3.83 -1.56
CA LEU A 125 -2.54 -4.74 -1.81
C LEU A 125 -2.91 -5.90 -2.73
N ARG A 126 -4.11 -6.48 -2.58
CA ARG A 126 -4.58 -7.61 -3.40
C ARG A 126 -4.43 -7.37 -4.91
N PRO A 127 -4.82 -6.21 -5.47
CA PRO A 127 -4.74 -6.04 -6.92
C PRO A 127 -3.29 -6.11 -7.42
N THR A 128 -2.34 -5.54 -6.67
CA THR A 128 -0.91 -5.65 -6.99
C THR A 128 -0.44 -7.09 -6.89
N LEU A 129 -0.79 -7.78 -5.80
CA LEU A 129 -0.39 -9.17 -5.58
C LEU A 129 -0.87 -10.09 -6.71
N GLU A 130 -2.16 -10.02 -7.06
CA GLU A 130 -2.76 -10.85 -8.11
C GLU A 130 -2.19 -10.53 -9.50
N ASP A 131 -2.03 -9.24 -9.83
CA ASP A 131 -1.55 -8.83 -11.15
C ASP A 131 -0.05 -9.10 -11.32
N TYR A 132 0.76 -8.87 -10.28
CA TYR A 132 2.18 -9.22 -10.29
C TYR A 132 2.36 -10.72 -10.48
N PHE A 133 1.66 -11.53 -9.68
CA PHE A 133 1.74 -12.98 -9.77
C PHE A 133 1.31 -13.49 -11.15
N ARG A 134 0.22 -12.95 -11.72
CA ARG A 134 -0.24 -13.32 -13.05
C ARG A 134 0.78 -12.98 -14.14
N LYS A 135 1.48 -11.85 -14.00
CA LYS A 135 2.42 -11.34 -15.01
C LYS A 135 3.78 -12.00 -14.94
N PHE A 136 4.27 -12.28 -13.74
CA PHE A 136 5.63 -12.75 -13.50
C PHE A 136 5.73 -14.19 -13.00
N SER A 137 4.59 -14.82 -12.70
CA SER A 137 4.51 -16.20 -12.17
C SER A 137 5.38 -16.40 -10.92
N ASN A 138 5.47 -15.37 -10.09
CA ASN A 138 6.20 -15.36 -8.82
C ASN A 138 5.57 -14.34 -7.87
N LEU A 139 5.80 -14.48 -6.56
CA LEU A 139 5.39 -13.48 -5.59
C LEU A 139 6.21 -12.17 -5.76
N PRO A 140 5.60 -11.00 -5.53
CA PRO A 140 6.34 -9.76 -5.33
C PRO A 140 7.08 -9.82 -3.98
N PRO A 141 8.42 -9.95 -3.95
CA PRO A 141 9.16 -10.30 -2.74
C PRO A 141 9.04 -9.28 -1.60
N VAL A 142 9.12 -7.98 -1.89
CA VAL A 142 9.00 -6.92 -0.90
C VAL A 142 7.57 -6.86 -0.35
N LEU A 143 6.56 -6.85 -1.22
CA LEU A 143 5.16 -6.88 -0.78
C LEU A 143 4.83 -8.15 0.02
N ALA A 144 5.34 -9.31 -0.37
CA ALA A 144 5.19 -10.55 0.40
C ALA A 144 5.87 -10.43 1.77
N GLY A 145 7.05 -9.80 1.85
CA GLY A 145 7.72 -9.46 3.10
C GLY A 145 6.89 -8.53 3.99
N CYS A 146 6.24 -7.51 3.42
CA CYS A 146 5.30 -6.63 4.14
C CYS A 146 4.09 -7.41 4.68
N ILE A 147 3.55 -8.37 3.91
CA ILE A 147 2.45 -9.23 4.35
C ILE A 147 2.91 -10.17 5.47
N ALA A 148 4.12 -10.73 5.40
CA ALA A 148 4.70 -11.53 6.47
C ALA A 148 4.88 -10.70 7.75
N ALA A 149 5.37 -9.48 7.63
CA ALA A 149 5.44 -8.52 8.73
C ALA A 149 4.05 -8.25 9.31
N MET A 150 3.01 -8.15 8.49
CA MET A 150 1.62 -8.01 8.95
C MET A 150 1.17 -9.22 9.77
N CYS A 151 1.40 -10.44 9.30
CA CYS A 151 1.12 -11.66 10.08
C CYS A 151 1.84 -11.66 11.43
N ARG A 152 3.13 -11.30 11.47
CA ARG A 152 3.91 -11.20 12.73
C ARG A 152 3.33 -10.15 13.67
N LEU A 153 2.98 -8.97 13.15
CA LEU A 153 2.39 -7.89 13.91
C LEU A 153 1.07 -8.32 14.59
N TYR A 154 0.20 -9.02 13.86
CA TYR A 154 -1.04 -9.59 14.41
C TYR A 154 -0.83 -10.86 15.25
N GLY A 155 0.32 -11.53 15.14
CA GLY A 155 0.68 -12.69 15.94
C GLY A 155 1.21 -12.34 17.35
N GLN A 156 2.03 -11.29 17.46
CA GLN A 156 2.72 -10.95 18.71
C GLN A 156 1.93 -10.02 19.66
N GLY A 157 0.88 -9.38 19.17
CA GLY A 157 0.07 -8.47 19.98
C GLY A 157 0.48 -7.00 19.90
N PRO A 158 0.11 -6.20 20.91
CA PRO A 158 0.28 -4.75 20.89
C PRO A 158 1.75 -4.34 20.71
N VAL A 159 1.98 -3.28 19.94
CA VAL A 159 3.32 -2.70 19.77
C VAL A 159 3.59 -1.79 20.96
N ARG A 160 4.63 -2.09 21.74
CA ARG A 160 4.88 -1.38 23.01
C ARG A 160 5.89 -0.25 22.89
N ASP A 161 6.84 -0.38 21.97
CA ASP A 161 8.01 0.50 21.86
C ASP A 161 7.85 1.48 20.69
N LEU A 162 6.87 2.38 20.81
CA LEU A 162 6.64 3.47 19.85
C LEU A 162 6.82 4.83 20.52
N PRO A 163 7.36 5.85 19.82
CA PRO A 163 7.43 7.22 20.31
C PRO A 163 6.09 7.78 20.82
N GLY A 164 4.98 7.44 20.15
CA GLY A 164 3.62 7.82 20.54
C GLY A 164 3.02 7.00 21.69
N GLY A 165 3.80 6.10 22.30
CA GLY A 165 3.35 5.14 23.31
C GLY A 165 2.72 3.86 22.71
N PRO A 166 2.37 2.89 23.56
CA PRO A 166 1.87 1.59 23.11
C PRO A 166 0.66 1.69 22.16
N LEU A 167 0.61 0.81 21.17
CA LEU A 167 -0.43 0.72 20.16
C LEU A 167 -1.11 -0.65 20.21
N ASP A 168 -2.38 -0.65 20.59
CA ASP A 168 -3.30 -1.75 20.31
C ASP A 168 -3.90 -1.54 18.90
N LEU A 169 -3.66 -2.47 17.98
CA LEU A 169 -4.27 -2.38 16.65
C LEU A 169 -5.79 -2.55 16.78
N PRO A 170 -6.61 -1.63 16.23
CA PRO A 170 -8.06 -1.70 16.46
C PRO A 170 -8.74 -2.94 15.90
N ASP A 171 -8.18 -3.54 14.86
CA ASP A 171 -8.61 -4.81 14.27
C ASP A 171 -7.83 -6.03 14.79
N TYR A 172 -6.96 -5.87 15.81
CA TYR A 172 -6.18 -6.97 16.40
C TYR A 172 -7.05 -8.14 16.83
N GLY A 173 -8.19 -7.85 17.48
CA GLY A 173 -9.12 -8.87 17.96
C GLY A 173 -9.71 -9.76 16.86
N GLN A 174 -9.69 -9.30 15.60
CA GLN A 174 -10.17 -10.10 14.46
C GLN A 174 -9.22 -11.27 14.15
N LEU A 175 -7.91 -11.10 14.41
CA LEU A 175 -6.85 -12.01 13.98
C LEU A 175 -6.09 -12.68 15.12
N LYS A 176 -6.30 -12.24 16.37
CA LYS A 176 -5.64 -12.82 17.54
C LYS A 176 -5.83 -14.35 17.61
N GLY A 177 -4.72 -15.08 17.62
CA GLY A 177 -4.70 -16.54 17.74
C GLY A 177 -5.00 -17.30 16.44
N ARG A 178 -5.18 -16.60 15.31
CA ARG A 178 -5.29 -17.25 14.00
C ARG A 178 -3.93 -17.78 13.53
N SER A 179 -3.97 -18.84 12.75
CA SER A 179 -2.83 -19.35 11.99
C SER A 179 -2.49 -18.44 10.80
N VAL A 180 -1.31 -18.60 10.20
CA VAL A 180 -0.91 -17.83 9.00
C VAL A 180 -1.92 -17.98 7.85
N PRO A 181 -2.38 -19.20 7.48
CA PRO A 181 -3.41 -19.35 6.44
C PRO A 181 -4.69 -18.56 6.73
N GLU A 182 -5.17 -18.60 7.98
CA GLU A 182 -6.39 -17.89 8.40
C GLU A 182 -6.20 -16.37 8.40
N MET A 183 -5.00 -15.87 8.73
CA MET A 183 -4.67 -14.45 8.61
C MET A 183 -4.63 -14.03 7.13
N VAL A 184 -3.97 -14.81 6.27
CA VAL A 184 -3.89 -14.54 4.83
C VAL A 184 -5.29 -14.50 4.21
N ASP A 185 -6.17 -15.45 4.52
CA ASP A 185 -7.57 -15.42 4.06
C ASP A 185 -8.34 -14.20 4.60
N SER A 186 -8.03 -13.75 5.82
CA SER A 186 -8.66 -12.53 6.36
C SER A 186 -8.21 -11.26 5.65
N PHE A 187 -6.94 -11.18 5.27
CA PHE A 187 -6.41 -10.06 4.49
C PHE A 187 -6.89 -10.08 3.04
N PHE A 188 -7.02 -11.28 2.45
CA PHE A 188 -7.32 -11.50 1.04
C PHE A 188 -8.38 -12.60 0.86
N PRO A 189 -9.66 -12.35 1.22
CA PRO A 189 -10.68 -13.40 1.17
C PRO A 189 -10.84 -13.96 -0.24
N GLY A 190 -10.76 -15.29 -0.36
CA GLY A 190 -10.89 -15.99 -1.64
C GLY A 190 -9.77 -15.67 -2.63
N LEU A 191 -8.53 -15.48 -2.15
CA LEU A 191 -7.34 -15.45 -3.00
C LEU A 191 -7.19 -16.82 -3.69
N ALA A 192 -6.96 -16.82 -5.00
CA ALA A 192 -6.92 -18.06 -5.79
C ALA A 192 -5.59 -18.82 -5.64
N ASP A 193 -5.62 -20.14 -5.78
CA ASP A 193 -4.41 -20.94 -5.95
C ASP A 193 -3.84 -20.82 -7.38
N PRO A 194 -2.51 -20.97 -7.57
CA PRO A 194 -1.51 -21.31 -6.54
C PRO A 194 -1.04 -20.14 -5.66
N LEU A 195 -1.46 -18.91 -5.96
CA LEU A 195 -1.00 -17.70 -5.29
C LEU A 195 -1.22 -17.72 -3.77
N ALA A 196 -2.40 -18.16 -3.31
CA ALA A 196 -2.69 -18.26 -1.87
C ALA A 196 -1.72 -19.22 -1.17
N GLY A 197 -1.53 -20.42 -1.72
CA GLY A 197 -0.58 -21.41 -1.19
C GLY A 197 0.87 -20.92 -1.16
N GLU A 198 1.34 -20.28 -2.23
CA GLU A 198 2.70 -19.73 -2.30
C GLU A 198 2.92 -18.61 -1.26
N LEU A 199 1.94 -17.70 -1.11
CA LEU A 199 2.02 -16.63 -0.13
C LEU A 199 2.06 -17.18 1.29
N VAL A 200 1.21 -18.15 1.63
CA VAL A 200 1.22 -18.82 2.94
C VAL A 200 2.59 -19.46 3.20
N HIS A 201 3.10 -20.22 2.24
CA HIS A 201 4.40 -20.88 2.38
C HIS A 201 5.54 -19.88 2.58
N PHE A 202 5.54 -18.78 1.85
CA PHE A 202 6.52 -17.70 2.01
C PHE A 202 6.46 -17.10 3.42
N VAL A 203 5.27 -16.79 3.92
CA VAL A 203 5.08 -16.16 5.24
C VAL A 203 5.51 -17.08 6.37
N GLU A 204 5.22 -18.38 6.29
CA GLU A 204 5.63 -19.36 7.31
C GLU A 204 7.15 -19.60 7.33
N GLY A 205 7.84 -19.36 6.22
CA GLY A 205 9.30 -19.48 6.11
C GLY A 205 10.10 -18.21 6.45
N SER A 206 9.43 -17.08 6.72
CA SER A 206 10.02 -15.74 6.89
C SER A 206 10.11 -15.24 8.33
#